data_AF-A0A1B3PMG6-F1
#
_entry.id   AF-A0A1B3PMG6-F1
#
_cell.length_a   1.000
_cell.length_b   1.000
_cell.length_c   1.000
_cell.angle_alpha   90.00
_cell.angle_beta   90.00
_cell.angle_gamma   90.00
#
_symmetry.space_group_name_H-M   'P 1'
#
loop_
_entity.id
_entity.type
_entity.pdbx_description
1 polymer ?
#
loop_
_entity_poly.entity_id
_entity_poly.type
_entity_poly.pdbx_seq_one_letter_code
_entity_poly.pdbx_strand_id
1 'polypeptide(L)' 'MAEIEKNDFNLNISRYISTAVGEPQSDLEATPLELVGIEKEIAAAKHKHNAFLKELGLKPLP' A
#
# COMPACT_ATOMS: atom_id res chain seq x y z
N MET A 1 40.10 12.63 -3.85
CA MET A 1 41.29 13.18 -3.16
C MET A 1 41.15 14.67 -2.86
N ALA A 2 40.71 15.50 -3.81
CA ALA A 2 40.48 16.94 -3.58
C ALA A 2 39.54 17.27 -2.41
N GLU A 3 38.50 16.45 -2.19
CA GLU A 3 37.54 16.65 -1.08
C GLU A 3 38.13 16.36 0.31
N ILE A 4 39.19 15.55 0.38
CA ILE A 4 39.87 15.16 1.63
C ILE A 4 40.94 16.21 2.00
N GLU A 5 41.68 16.72 1.01
CA GLU A 5 42.60 17.85 1.20
C GLU A 5 41.88 19.11 1.66
N LYS A 6 40.71 19.43 1.09
CA LYS A 6 39.90 20.59 1.48
C LYS A 6 39.39 20.51 2.93
N ASN A 7 39.23 19.29 3.46
CA ASN A 7 38.82 19.03 4.84
C ASN A 7 40.02 18.72 5.75
N ASP A 8 41.23 19.17 5.39
CA ASP A 8 42.46 19.10 6.19
C ASP A 8 42.85 17.65 6.57
N PHE A 9 42.61 16.71 5.66
CA PHE A 9 42.79 15.27 5.87
C PHE A 9 41.99 14.69 7.05
N ASN A 10 41.00 15.43 7.55
CA ASN A 10 40.13 15.01 8.63
C ASN A 10 39.05 14.06 8.08
N LEU A 11 39.15 12.79 8.45
CA LEU A 11 38.18 11.74 8.08
C LEU A 11 36.84 11.87 8.85
N ASN A 12 36.67 12.87 9.73
CA ASN A 12 35.36 13.29 10.24
C ASN A 12 34.60 14.12 9.18
N ILE A 13 34.48 13.58 7.98
CA ILE A 13 33.38 13.94 7.09
C ILE A 13 32.13 13.44 7.80
N SER A 14 31.29 14.37 8.27
CA SER A 14 30.00 14.11 8.91
C SER A 14 29.22 13.09 8.10
N ARG A 15 29.36 11.81 8.44
CA ARG A 15 28.79 10.69 7.68
C ARG A 15 27.30 10.92 7.57
N TYR A 16 26.82 11.19 6.34
CA TYR A 16 25.43 11.07 5.88
C TYR A 16 24.40 11.04 7.01
N ILE A 17 24.36 12.11 7.81
CA ILE A 17 23.36 12.22 8.85
C ILE A 17 22.13 12.68 8.09
N SER A 18 21.18 11.77 7.88
CA SER A 18 19.96 12.09 7.18
C SER A 18 19.26 13.22 7.93
N THR A 19 19.25 14.41 7.35
CA THR A 19 18.42 15.54 7.80
C THR A 19 17.01 15.45 7.23
N ALA A 20 16.64 14.29 6.65
CA ALA A 20 15.32 14.09 6.09
C ALA A 20 14.29 14.23 7.20
N VAL A 21 13.38 15.17 7.01
CA VAL A 21 12.20 15.32 7.86
C VAL A 21 11.34 14.08 7.65
N GLY A 22 10.95 13.41 8.73
CA GLY A 22 10.11 12.22 8.66
C GLY A 22 8.84 12.49 7.87
N GLU A 23 8.51 11.57 6.96
CA GLU A 23 7.28 11.67 6.19
C GLU A 23 6.05 11.61 7.12
N PRO A 24 4.95 12.30 6.77
CA PRO A 24 3.73 12.20 7.55
C PRO A 24 3.29 10.74 7.63
N GLN A 25 2.81 10.34 8.81
CA GLN A 25 2.36 8.99 9.04
C GLN A 25 1.18 8.67 8.12
N SER A 26 1.35 7.65 7.27
CA SER A 26 0.27 7.13 6.44
C SER A 26 -0.72 6.34 7.30
N ASP A 27 -2.01 6.46 6.98
CA ASP A 27 -3.05 5.64 7.61
C ASP A 27 -2.99 4.23 7.03
N LEU A 28 -2.34 3.33 7.77
CA LEU A 28 -2.16 1.93 7.40
C LEU A 28 -3.46 1.11 7.56
N GLU A 29 -4.45 1.62 8.30
CA GLU A 29 -5.71 0.93 8.57
C GLU A 29 -6.79 1.25 7.53
N ALA A 30 -6.66 2.37 6.82
CA ALA A 30 -7.56 2.73 5.72
C ALA A 30 -7.64 1.65 4.64
N THR A 31 -6.49 1.13 4.19
CA THR A 31 -6.46 0.13 3.10
C THR A 31 -7.14 -1.19 3.49
N PRO A 32 -6.87 -1.81 4.66
CA PRO A 32 -7.64 -2.96 5.12
C PRO A 32 -9.16 -2.72 5.19
N LEU A 33 -9.60 -1.55 5.65
CA LEU A 33 -11.02 -1.21 5.75
C LEU A 33 -11.68 -1.10 4.37
N GLU A 34 -11.00 -0.48 3.40
CA GLU A 34 -11.46 -0.41 2.02
C GLU A 34 -11.58 -1.79 1.39
N LEU A 35 -10.59 -2.67 1.61
CA LEU A 35 -10.62 -4.05 1.11
C LEU A 35 -11.82 -4.82 1.66
N VAL A 36 -12.11 -4.71 2.96
CA VAL A 36 -13.28 -5.34 3.57
C VAL A 36 -14.58 -4.80 2.99
N GLY A 37 -14.64 -3.51 2.66
CA GLY A 37 -15.78 -2.90 1.96
C GLY A 37 -16.01 -3.53 0.58
N ILE A 38 -14.96 -3.57 -0.23
CA ILE A 38 -14.97 -4.13 -1.59
C ILE A 38 -15.38 -5.61 -1.56
N GLU A 39 -14.86 -6.41 -0.62
CA GLU A 39 -15.22 -7.82 -0.50
C GLU A 39 -16.71 -8.03 -0.20
N LYS A 40 -17.30 -7.19 0.65
CA LYS A 40 -18.74 -7.23 0.94
C LYS A 40 -19.58 -6.91 -0.29
N GLU A 41 -19.18 -5.89 -1.07
CA GLU A 41 -19.86 -5.53 -2.31
C GLU A 41 -19.78 -6.65 -3.35
N ILE A 42 -18.61 -7.26 -3.52
CA ILE A 42 -18.42 -8.41 -4.41
C ILE A 42 -19.32 -9.59 -3.99
N ALA A 43 -19.36 -9.91 -2.70
CA ALA A 43 -20.18 -11.00 -2.18
C ALA A 43 -21.68 -10.74 -2.42
N ALA A 44 -22.15 -9.52 -2.17
CA ALA A 44 -23.54 -9.13 -2.40
C ALA A 44 -23.91 -9.19 -3.89
N ALA A 45 -23.05 -8.67 -4.75
CA ALA A 45 -23.23 -8.71 -6.20
C ALA A 45 -23.25 -10.16 -6.73
N LYS A 46 -22.32 -11.01 -6.26
CA LYS A 46 -22.28 -12.43 -6.61
C LYS A 46 -23.55 -13.15 -6.18
N HIS A 47 -24.02 -12.92 -4.96
CA HIS A 47 -25.26 -13.53 -4.47
C HIS A 47 -26.46 -13.13 -5.35
N LYS A 48 -26.60 -11.84 -5.66
CA LYS A 48 -27.66 -11.34 -6.54
C LYS A 48 -27.58 -11.94 -7.94
N HIS A 49 -26.38 -12.03 -8.50
CA HIS A 49 -26.16 -12.63 -9.82
C HIS A 49 -26.54 -14.11 -9.84
N ASN A 50 -26.10 -14.88 -8.84
CA ASN A 50 -26.41 -16.31 -8.74
C ASN A 50 -27.91 -16.57 -8.49
N ALA A 51 -28.63 -15.65 -7.85
CA ALA A 51 -30.09 -15.73 -7.77
C ALA A 51 -30.73 -15.68 -9.17
N PHE A 52 -30.32 -14.74 -10.03
CA PHE A 52 -30.79 -14.69 -11.41
C PHE A 52 -30.38 -15.91 -12.24
N LEU A 53 -29.14 -16.38 -12.11
CA LEU A 53 -28.69 -17.60 -12.82
C LEU A 53 -29.53 -18.82 -12.42
N LYS A 54 -29.88 -18.94 -11.14
CA LYS A 54 -30.75 -20.00 -10.65
C LYS A 54 -32.15 -19.94 -11.27
N GLU A 55 -32.74 -18.75 -11.37
CA GLU A 55 -34.04 -18.55 -12.04
C GLU A 55 -33.98 -18.92 -13.52
N LEU A 56 -32.84 -18.70 -14.17
CA LEU A 56 -32.59 -19.04 -15.57
C LEU A 56 -32.17 -20.51 -15.78
N GLY A 57 -32.04 -21.31 -14.71
CA GLY A 57 -31.57 -22.70 -14.80
C GLY A 57 -30.10 -22.85 -15.20
N LEU A 58 -29.30 -21.80 -15.03
CA LEU A 58 -27.88 -21.75 -15.35
C LEU A 58 -27.02 -22.11 -14.13
N LYS A 59 -25.77 -22.53 -14.40
CA LYS A 59 -24.81 -22.85 -13.33
C LYS A 59 -24.37 -21.56 -12.60
N PRO A 60 -24.24 -21.59 -11.26
CA PRO A 60 -23.79 -20.42 -10.50
C PRO A 60 -22.31 -20.11 -10.72
N LEU A 61 -21.94 -18.86 -10.49
CA LEU A 61 -20.56 -18.39 -10.42
C LEU A 61 -19.86 -18.90 -9.13
N PRO A 62 -18.55 -19.17 -9.17
CA PRO A 62 -17.75 -19.65 -8.03
C PRO A 62 -17.75 -18.65 -6.87
#